data_AF-A0A536RDW6-F1
#
_entry.id   AF-A0A536RDW6-F1
#
_cell.length_a   1.000
_cell.length_b   1.000
_cell.length_c   1.000
_cell.angle_alpha   90.00
_cell.angle_beta   90.00
_cell.angle_gamma   90.00
#
_symmetry.space_group_name_H-M   'P 1'
#
loop_
_entity.id
_entity.type
_entity.pdbx_description
1 polymer ?
#
loop_
_entity_poly.entity_id
_entity_poly.type
_entity_poly.pdbx_seq_one_letter_code
_entity_poly.pdbx_strand_id
1 'polypeptide(L)'
;MSTRQGHVLGLFLTRTVAAGLDVEETIDEIHAQGGLAIPAHPFLRLGGARGVGSRGVGLPWDAIETENGSPGAWLANRQAQRESGAWARAQTGGSDAHILAAVGSVVTVFPGRSALDLRAAIKSGTTRAERRNRSPLIGARTLTRSLRRRLNGEADRELARRRSRTAGQA
;
A
#
# COMPACT_ATOMS: atom_id res chain seq x y z
N MET A 1 -5.76 3.49 0.61
CA MET A 1 -6.36 4.65 -0.09
C MET A 1 -5.28 5.43 -0.82
N SER A 2 -5.65 6.23 -1.82
CA SER A 2 -4.71 7.02 -2.63
C SER A 2 -4.84 8.51 -2.30
N THR A 3 -3.73 9.11 -1.88
CA THR A 3 -3.56 10.55 -1.67
C THR A 3 -2.87 11.18 -2.89
N ARG A 4 -2.67 12.50 -2.87
CA ARG A 4 -1.88 13.20 -3.90
C ARG A 4 -0.43 12.70 -3.92
N GLN A 5 0.17 12.51 -2.76
CA GLN A 5 1.58 12.16 -2.56
C GLN A 5 1.85 10.65 -2.69
N GLY A 6 0.91 9.80 -2.26
CA GLY A 6 1.12 8.36 -2.25
C GLY A 6 -0.03 7.56 -1.68
N HIS A 7 0.24 6.31 -1.33
CA HIS A 7 -0.74 5.38 -0.79
C HIS A 7 -0.60 5.28 0.72
N VAL A 8 -1.74 5.25 1.39
CA VAL A 8 -1.86 5.16 2.83
C VAL A 8 -2.80 4.01 3.18
N LEU A 9 -2.46 3.23 4.19
CA LEU A 9 -3.40 2.31 4.84
C LEU A 9 -4.01 3.05 6.03
N GLY A 10 -5.34 3.09 6.07
CA GLY A 10 -6.10 3.49 7.25
C GLY A 10 -6.74 2.26 7.85
N LEU A 11 -6.36 1.93 9.09
CA LEU A 11 -6.91 0.79 9.82
C LEU A 11 -7.91 1.26 10.88
N PHE A 12 -8.85 0.37 11.23
CA PHE A 12 -9.87 0.60 12.26
C PHE A 12 -10.80 1.81 11.97
N LEU A 13 -11.12 2.01 10.69
CA LEU A 13 -12.02 3.07 10.24
C LEU A 13 -13.49 2.65 10.33
N THR A 14 -14.36 3.60 10.63
CA THR A 14 -15.82 3.41 10.64
C THR A 14 -16.48 4.00 9.41
N ARG A 15 -15.83 4.99 8.76
CA ARG A 15 -16.24 5.57 7.49
C ARG A 15 -15.08 5.60 6.51
N THR A 16 -15.39 5.70 5.22
CA THR A 16 -14.39 5.90 4.19
C THR A 16 -13.77 7.30 4.30
N VAL A 17 -12.46 7.39 4.02
CA VAL A 17 -11.75 8.66 3.84
C VAL A 17 -11.72 8.98 2.35
N ALA A 18 -11.95 10.24 2.00
CA ALA A 18 -11.97 10.67 0.60
C ALA A 18 -10.60 10.45 -0.07
N ALA A 19 -10.63 10.02 -1.32
CA ALA A 19 -9.41 9.88 -2.11
C ALA A 19 -8.92 11.24 -2.64
N GLY A 20 -7.62 11.38 -2.88
CA GLY A 20 -7.04 12.57 -3.51
C GLY A 20 -6.85 13.78 -2.59
N LEU A 21 -7.03 13.60 -1.27
CA LEU A 21 -6.58 14.54 -0.25
C LEU A 21 -5.05 14.62 -0.19
N ASP A 22 -4.52 15.64 0.47
CA ASP A 22 -3.13 15.64 0.90
C ASP A 22 -2.88 14.56 1.96
N VAL A 23 -1.62 14.15 2.10
CA VAL A 23 -1.26 13.03 2.98
C VAL A 23 -1.50 13.38 4.44
N GLU A 24 -1.21 14.61 4.84
CA GLU A 24 -1.46 15.15 6.18
C GLU A 24 -2.95 15.15 6.50
N GLU A 25 -3.79 15.72 5.62
CA GLU A 25 -5.25 15.71 5.76
C GLU A 25 -5.80 14.29 5.84
N THR A 26 -5.22 13.36 5.06
CA THR A 26 -5.60 11.95 5.10
C THR A 26 -5.29 11.32 6.45
N ILE A 27 -4.13 11.64 7.05
CA ILE A 27 -3.75 11.15 8.39
C ILE A 27 -4.71 11.73 9.43
N ASP A 28 -4.99 13.04 9.38
CA ASP A 28 -5.92 13.71 10.30
C ASP A 28 -7.32 13.08 10.24
N GLU A 29 -7.83 12.79 9.05
CA GLU A 29 -9.13 12.13 8.87
C GLU A 29 -9.17 10.68 9.39
N ILE A 30 -8.05 9.96 9.33
CA ILE A 30 -7.90 8.63 9.93
C ILE A 30 -7.90 8.74 11.45
N HIS A 31 -7.11 9.67 12.00
CA HIS A 31 -6.96 9.88 13.44
C HIS A 31 -8.23 10.44 14.09
N ALA A 32 -8.98 11.29 13.41
CA ALA A 32 -10.28 11.80 13.86
C ALA A 32 -11.31 10.69 14.12
N GLN A 33 -11.14 9.53 13.49
CA GLN A 33 -11.97 8.33 13.72
C GLN A 33 -11.39 7.39 14.78
N GLY A 34 -10.24 7.72 15.39
CA GLY A 34 -9.49 6.83 16.26
C GLY A 34 -8.78 5.67 15.54
N GLY A 35 -8.66 5.79 14.21
CA GLY A 35 -7.97 4.85 13.33
C GLY A 35 -6.44 5.00 13.40
N LEU A 36 -5.74 4.13 12.66
CA LEU A 36 -4.27 4.15 12.56
C LEU A 36 -3.83 4.35 11.12
N ALA A 37 -2.87 5.25 10.91
CA ALA A 37 -2.31 5.62 9.62
C ALA A 37 -0.95 4.95 9.40
N ILE A 38 -0.80 4.29 8.25
CA ILE A 38 0.44 3.60 7.86
C ILE A 38 0.77 3.98 6.41
N PRO A 39 1.98 4.48 6.11
CA PRO A 39 2.39 4.74 4.75
C PRO A 39 2.59 3.39 4.04
N ALA A 40 1.79 3.13 3.00
CA ALA A 40 1.94 1.92 2.20
C ALA A 40 3.19 2.07 1.32
N HIS A 41 4.04 1.04 1.33
CA HIS A 41 5.21 0.89 0.48
C HIS A 41 5.92 2.24 0.21
N PRO A 42 6.41 2.94 1.27
CA PRO A 42 6.68 4.38 1.27
C PRO A 42 7.67 4.83 0.19
N PHE A 43 8.59 3.95 -0.23
CA PHE A 43 9.60 4.24 -1.24
C PHE A 43 9.35 3.56 -2.59
N LEU A 44 8.24 2.82 -2.74
CA LEU A 44 7.95 2.10 -3.97
C LEU A 44 7.21 3.00 -4.97
N ARG A 45 7.74 3.09 -6.20
CA ARG A 45 7.05 3.73 -7.34
C ARG A 45 7.10 2.81 -8.55
N LEU A 46 6.19 1.83 -8.60
CA LEU A 46 6.16 0.84 -9.66
C LEU A 46 4.75 0.26 -9.82
N GLY A 47 4.35 -0.04 -11.05
CA GLY A 47 3.14 -0.85 -11.28
C GLY A 47 1.81 -0.18 -10.89
N GLY A 48 1.80 1.11 -10.56
CA GLY A 48 0.64 1.82 -10.00
C GLY A 48 0.74 2.04 -8.49
N ALA A 49 1.65 1.34 -7.79
CA ALA A 49 2.02 1.67 -6.42
C ALA A 49 2.75 3.02 -6.39
N ARG A 50 2.31 3.91 -5.51
CA ARG A 50 2.91 5.22 -5.27
C ARG A 50 3.16 5.38 -3.78
N GLY A 51 4.40 5.20 -3.34
CA GLY A 51 4.83 5.55 -2.00
C GLY A 51 4.88 7.07 -1.82
N VAL A 52 4.66 7.52 -0.58
CA VAL A 52 4.70 8.93 -0.17
C VAL A 52 6.10 9.55 -0.29
N GLY A 53 7.15 8.72 -0.36
CA GLY A 53 8.55 9.14 -0.49
C GLY A 53 9.09 9.80 0.78
N SER A 54 10.32 10.33 0.72
CA SER A 54 10.99 10.95 1.88
C SER A 54 10.24 12.15 2.47
N ARG A 55 9.30 12.76 1.74
CA ARG A 55 8.43 13.83 2.26
C ARG A 55 7.47 13.35 3.35
N GLY A 56 7.25 12.04 3.46
CA GLY A 56 6.44 11.46 4.53
C GLY A 56 7.17 11.35 5.87
N VAL A 57 8.49 11.58 5.92
CA VAL A 57 9.27 11.53 7.16
C VAL A 57 8.79 12.63 8.11
N GLY A 58 8.60 12.30 9.39
CA GLY A 58 8.18 13.26 10.43
C GLY A 58 6.67 13.50 10.50
N LEU A 59 5.87 12.98 9.56
CA LEU A 59 4.41 12.97 9.69
C LEU A 59 3.96 11.99 10.79
N PRO A 60 2.77 12.20 11.40
CA PRO A 60 2.33 11.43 12.56
C PRO A 60 1.83 10.03 12.17
N TRP A 61 2.74 9.15 11.73
CA TRP A 61 2.43 7.76 11.40
C TRP A 61 2.37 6.88 12.65
N ASP A 62 1.41 5.93 12.68
CA ASP A 62 1.30 4.95 13.75
C ASP A 62 2.23 3.74 13.54
N ALA A 63 2.51 3.43 12.28
CA ALA A 63 3.45 2.39 11.87
C ALA A 63 4.05 2.73 10.49
N ILE A 64 5.02 1.93 10.05
CA ILE A 64 5.56 1.96 8.69
C ILE A 64 5.49 0.59 8.04
N GLU A 65 5.09 0.51 6.76
CA GLU A 65 5.24 -0.71 5.97
C GLU A 65 6.71 -0.87 5.55
N THR A 66 7.43 -1.80 6.20
CA THR A 66 8.85 -2.07 5.92
C THR A 66 9.06 -3.23 4.96
N GLU A 67 8.00 -4.01 4.70
CA GLU A 67 8.02 -5.09 3.73
C GLU A 67 6.72 -5.12 2.92
N ASN A 68 6.85 -4.85 1.62
CA ASN A 68 5.75 -5.01 0.67
C ASN A 68 6.02 -6.19 -0.28
N GLY A 69 4.99 -7.01 -0.52
CA GLY A 69 5.04 -8.24 -1.33
C GLY A 69 5.14 -8.01 -2.84
N SER A 70 4.89 -6.80 -3.34
CA SER A 70 4.90 -6.48 -4.77
C SER A 70 6.21 -6.86 -5.48
N PRO A 71 6.17 -7.40 -6.71
CA PRO A 71 7.37 -7.66 -7.49
C PRO A 71 8.20 -6.38 -7.69
N GLY A 72 9.51 -6.48 -7.49
CA GLY A 72 10.43 -5.32 -7.62
C GLY A 72 10.52 -4.41 -6.39
N ALA A 73 9.80 -4.68 -5.30
CA ALA A 73 9.84 -3.84 -4.09
C ALA A 73 11.14 -3.95 -3.27
N TRP A 74 12.10 -4.80 -3.66
CA TRP A 74 13.28 -5.14 -2.85
C TRP A 74 14.10 -3.93 -2.37
N LEU A 75 14.45 -3.01 -3.27
CA LEU A 75 15.23 -1.82 -2.91
C LEU A 75 14.40 -0.85 -2.04
N ALA A 76 13.11 -0.68 -2.35
CA ALA A 76 12.21 0.15 -1.56
C ALA A 76 12.02 -0.39 -0.13
N ASN A 77 11.87 -1.71 0.02
CA ASN A 77 11.76 -2.38 1.33
C ASN A 77 13.05 -2.23 2.13
N ARG A 78 14.21 -2.40 1.47
CA ARG A 78 15.52 -2.20 2.12
C ARG A 78 15.68 -0.75 2.60
N GLN A 79 15.16 0.23 1.86
CA GLN A 79 15.14 1.62 2.30
C GLN A 79 14.21 1.82 3.50
N ALA A 80 12.97 1.29 3.42
CA ALA A 80 12.00 1.38 4.51
C ALA A 80 12.52 0.78 5.82
N GLN A 81 13.20 -0.35 5.76
CA GLN A 81 13.80 -1.00 6.94
C GLN A 81 14.93 -0.17 7.56
N ARG A 82 15.74 0.52 6.74
CA ARG A 82 16.84 1.36 7.23
C ARG A 82 16.35 2.65 7.86
N GLU A 83 15.33 3.25 7.25
CA GLU A 83 14.80 4.54 7.70
C GLU A 83 13.68 4.42 8.73
N SER A 84 13.17 3.22 9.03
CA SER A 84 11.95 3.04 9.83
C SER A 84 11.93 3.80 11.16
N GLY A 85 13.10 3.93 11.81
CA GLY A 85 13.22 4.66 13.08
C GLY A 85 12.85 6.15 13.00
N ALA A 86 12.94 6.78 11.82
CA ALA A 86 12.53 8.17 11.59
C ALA A 86 11.04 8.32 11.23
N TRP A 87 10.33 7.20 11.05
CA TRP A 87 8.94 7.20 10.60
C TRP A 87 7.97 6.80 11.71
N ALA A 88 8.17 5.64 12.32
CA ALA A 88 7.33 5.12 13.37
C ALA A 88 8.02 3.98 14.11
N ARG A 89 7.61 3.74 15.37
CA ARG A 89 8.13 2.62 16.17
C ARG A 89 7.66 1.26 15.65
N ALA A 90 6.40 1.17 15.23
CA ALA A 90 5.81 -0.07 14.75
C ALA A 90 6.15 -0.34 13.28
N GLN A 91 6.43 -1.61 12.97
CA GLN A 91 6.70 -2.06 11.60
C GLN A 91 5.62 -3.03 11.13
N THR A 92 5.20 -2.89 9.88
CA THR A 92 4.18 -3.74 9.27
C THR A 92 4.66 -4.30 7.94
N GLY A 93 4.07 -5.42 7.54
CA GLY A 93 4.29 -6.04 6.26
C GLY A 93 2.97 -6.46 5.61
N GLY A 94 2.89 -6.25 4.30
CA GLY A 94 1.71 -6.51 3.49
C GLY A 94 2.05 -7.23 2.20
N SER A 95 1.28 -8.27 1.87
CA SER A 95 1.47 -9.02 0.62
C SER A 95 1.15 -8.22 -0.65
N ASP A 96 0.32 -7.17 -0.54
CA ASP A 96 -0.20 -6.39 -1.68
C ASP A 96 -0.72 -7.28 -2.82
N ALA A 97 -1.43 -8.35 -2.41
CA ALA A 97 -1.76 -9.46 -3.27
C ALA A 97 -2.82 -9.08 -4.31
N HIS A 98 -2.42 -9.10 -5.57
CA HIS A 98 -3.32 -8.95 -6.72
C HIS A 98 -3.67 -10.29 -7.39
N ILE A 99 -3.14 -11.40 -6.86
CA ILE A 99 -3.47 -12.79 -7.20
C ILE A 99 -3.55 -13.64 -5.93
N LEU A 100 -4.35 -14.72 -5.95
CA LEU A 100 -4.51 -15.63 -4.81
C LEU A 100 -3.18 -16.20 -4.30
N ALA A 101 -2.29 -16.59 -5.22
CA ALA A 101 -1.00 -17.18 -4.85
C ALA A 101 -0.07 -16.22 -4.10
N ALA A 102 -0.32 -14.90 -4.15
CA ALA A 102 0.47 -13.90 -3.45
C ALA A 102 -0.05 -13.62 -2.03
N VAL A 103 -1.27 -14.05 -1.70
CA VAL A 103 -1.87 -13.84 -0.37
C VAL A 103 -0.97 -14.47 0.71
N GLY A 104 -0.64 -13.68 1.73
CA GLY A 104 0.20 -14.14 2.84
C GLY A 104 1.69 -14.33 2.49
N SER A 105 2.14 -13.90 1.31
CA SER A 105 3.57 -13.90 0.95
C SER A 105 4.42 -12.98 1.84
N VAL A 106 3.76 -11.95 2.41
CA VAL A 106 4.27 -11.07 3.45
C VAL A 106 3.15 -10.84 4.45
N VAL A 107 3.49 -10.85 5.75
CA VAL A 107 2.56 -10.65 6.85
C VAL A 107 3.14 -9.71 7.91
N THR A 108 2.26 -9.18 8.74
CA THR A 108 2.65 -8.56 10.02
C THR A 108 2.48 -9.60 11.13
N VAL A 109 3.55 -9.86 11.88
CA VAL A 109 3.53 -10.72 13.07
C VAL A 109 3.43 -9.85 14.32
N PHE A 110 2.58 -10.26 15.27
CA PHE A 110 2.29 -9.53 16.48
C PHE A 110 1.80 -10.47 17.60
N PRO A 111 1.91 -10.08 18.88
CA PRO A 111 1.33 -10.83 19.99
C PRO A 111 -0.21 -10.80 19.95
N GLY A 112 -0.85 -11.96 20.09
CA GLY A 112 -2.31 -12.09 20.10
C GLY A 112 -2.88 -12.66 18.80
N ARG A 113 -4.21 -12.59 18.65
CA ARG A 113 -4.94 -13.23 17.54
C ARG A 113 -6.13 -12.44 17.01
N SER A 114 -6.47 -11.32 17.66
CA SER A 114 -7.60 -10.47 17.30
C SER A 114 -7.17 -9.18 16.61
N ALA A 115 -8.13 -8.48 15.99
CA ALA A 115 -7.89 -7.14 15.46
C ALA A 115 -7.53 -6.13 16.58
N LEU A 116 -8.08 -6.30 17.79
CA LEU A 116 -7.75 -5.46 18.95
C LEU A 116 -6.30 -5.70 19.42
N ASP A 117 -5.85 -6.95 19.40
CA ASP A 117 -4.45 -7.27 19.71
C ASP A 117 -3.50 -6.63 18.70
N LEU A 118 -3.83 -6.66 17.41
CA LEU A 118 -3.07 -5.96 16.37
C LEU A 118 -3.02 -4.45 16.64
N ARG A 119 -4.15 -3.84 17.02
CA ARG A 119 -4.21 -2.41 17.36
C ARG A 119 -3.29 -2.09 18.52
N ALA A 120 -3.33 -2.89 19.58
CA ALA A 120 -2.48 -2.71 20.76
C ALA A 120 -0.99 -2.94 20.43
N ALA A 121 -0.68 -3.92 19.58
CA ALA A 121 0.66 -4.22 19.14
C ALA A 121 1.27 -3.08 18.30
N ILE A 122 0.49 -2.48 17.40
CA ILE A 122 0.93 -1.31 16.64
C ILE A 122 1.20 -0.14 17.60
N LYS A 123 0.27 0.18 18.50
CA LYS A 123 0.45 1.28 19.46
C LYS A 123 1.66 1.09 20.39
N SER A 124 1.98 -0.15 20.74
CA SER A 124 3.15 -0.48 21.58
C SER A 124 4.45 -0.67 20.79
N GLY A 125 4.39 -0.72 19.45
CA GLY A 125 5.53 -0.99 18.59
C GLY A 125 6.06 -2.42 18.71
N THR A 126 5.20 -3.39 18.96
CA THR A 126 5.56 -4.82 19.12
C THR A 126 5.28 -5.66 17.87
N THR A 127 5.02 -5.00 16.73
CA THR A 127 4.82 -5.65 15.43
C THR A 127 6.13 -5.80 14.66
N ARG A 128 6.23 -6.85 13.83
CA ARG A 128 7.31 -7.05 12.85
C ARG A 128 6.75 -7.47 11.50
N ALA A 129 7.39 -7.03 10.44
CA ALA A 129 7.13 -7.52 9.10
C ALA A 129 7.87 -8.84 8.86
N GLU A 130 7.20 -9.83 8.28
CA GLU A 130 7.78 -11.15 7.97
C GLU A 130 7.47 -11.55 6.54
N ARG A 131 8.50 -11.99 5.81
CA ARG A 131 8.36 -12.64 4.50
C ARG A 131 8.10 -14.11 4.72
N ARG A 132 7.05 -14.65 4.10
CA ARG A 132 6.75 -16.09 4.10
C ARG A 132 6.99 -16.67 2.72
N ASN A 133 5.94 -16.99 1.98
CA ASN A 133 6.08 -17.64 0.68
C ASN A 133 6.20 -16.60 -0.46
N ARG A 134 7.43 -16.24 -0.82
CA ARG A 134 7.72 -15.31 -1.92
C ARG A 134 8.45 -16.00 -3.08
N SER A 135 7.83 -17.04 -3.65
CA SER A 135 8.38 -17.74 -4.81
C SER A 135 8.52 -16.81 -6.03
N PRO A 136 9.64 -16.87 -6.79
CA PRO A 136 9.80 -16.14 -8.05
C PRO A 136 8.65 -16.36 -9.05
N LEU A 137 8.06 -17.56 -9.05
CA LEU A 137 6.92 -17.90 -9.90
C LEU A 137 5.66 -17.07 -9.55
N ILE A 138 5.43 -16.81 -8.26
CA ILE A 138 4.34 -15.94 -7.80
C ILE A 138 4.58 -14.52 -8.31
N GLY A 139 5.84 -14.05 -8.25
CA GLY A 139 6.24 -12.76 -8.80
C GLY A 139 5.97 -12.64 -10.30
N ALA A 140 6.39 -13.63 -11.09
CA ALA A 140 6.16 -13.68 -12.52
C ALA A 140 4.66 -13.67 -12.87
N ARG A 141 3.85 -14.51 -12.21
CA ARG A 141 2.38 -14.57 -12.42
C ARG A 141 1.71 -13.23 -12.08
N THR A 142 2.19 -12.54 -11.05
CA THR A 142 1.68 -11.22 -10.66
C THR A 142 1.99 -10.17 -11.72
N LEU A 143 3.23 -10.16 -12.24
CA LEU A 143 3.63 -9.26 -13.32
C LEU A 143 2.82 -9.52 -14.61
N THR A 144 2.66 -10.78 -15.02
CA THR A 144 1.86 -11.14 -16.20
C THR A 144 0.42 -10.65 -16.08
N ARG A 145 -0.20 -10.80 -14.90
CA ARG A 145 -1.55 -10.25 -14.66
C ARG A 145 -1.57 -8.72 -14.77
N SER A 146 -0.57 -8.04 -14.23
CA SER A 146 -0.46 -6.57 -14.30
C SER A 146 -0.33 -6.09 -15.75
N LEU A 147 0.54 -6.72 -16.55
CA LEU A 147 0.69 -6.45 -17.97
C LEU A 147 -0.62 -6.69 -18.75
N ARG A 148 -1.28 -7.82 -18.52
CA ARG A 148 -2.57 -8.14 -19.17
C ARG A 148 -3.63 -7.09 -18.85
N ARG A 149 -3.71 -6.63 -17.61
CA ARG A 149 -4.65 -5.56 -17.21
C ARG A 149 -4.32 -4.24 -17.88
N ARG A 150 -3.04 -3.89 -18.04
CA ARG A 150 -2.62 -2.66 -18.75
C ARG A 150 -3.00 -2.71 -20.21
N LEU A 151 -2.68 -3.81 -20.90
CA LEU A 151 -3.03 -3.99 -22.31
C LEU A 151 -4.55 -3.93 -22.53
N ASN A 152 -5.32 -4.61 -21.70
CA ASN A 152 -6.78 -4.55 -21.78
C ASN A 152 -7.30 -3.13 -21.51
N GLY A 153 -6.76 -2.44 -20.50
CA GLY A 153 -7.18 -1.07 -20.17
C GLY A 153 -6.79 -0.04 -21.24
N GLU A 154 -5.67 -0.23 -21.94
CA GLU A 154 -5.29 0.59 -23.10
C GLU A 154 -6.25 0.36 -24.26
N ALA A 155 -6.59 -0.89 -24.56
CA ALA A 155 -7.58 -1.25 -25.58
C ALA A 155 -8.96 -0.63 -25.27
N ASP A 156 -9.44 -0.73 -24.03
CA ASP A 156 -10.71 -0.14 -23.60
C ASP A 156 -10.73 1.39 -23.75
N ARG A 157 -9.63 2.06 -23.38
CA ARG A 157 -9.48 3.53 -23.54
C ARG A 157 -9.44 3.93 -25.00
N GLU A 158 -8.79 3.16 -25.86
CA GLU A 158 -8.76 3.42 -27.29
C GLU A 158 -10.15 3.26 -27.92
N LEU A 159 -10.88 2.21 -27.56
CA LEU A 159 -12.27 2.01 -27.97
C LEU A 159 -13.18 3.17 -27.52
N ALA A 160 -13.03 3.63 -26.28
CA ALA A 160 -13.77 4.79 -25.77
C ALA A 160 -13.47 6.07 -26.55
N ARG A 161 -12.19 6.34 -26.89
CA ARG A 161 -11.78 7.49 -27.71
C ARG A 161 -12.31 7.42 -29.13
N ARG A 162 -12.38 6.23 -29.72
CA ARG A 162 -12.96 6.04 -31.07
C ARG A 162 -14.46 6.34 -31.06
N ARG A 163 -15.19 5.84 -30.05
CA ARG A 163 -16.63 6.09 -29.88
C ARG A 163 -16.98 7.56 -29.65
N SER A 164 -16.17 8.29 -28.87
CA SER A 164 -16.39 9.72 -28.65
C SER A 164 -16.09 10.57 -29.90
N ARG A 165 -15.17 10.13 -30.76
CA ARG A 165 -14.90 10.78 -32.05
C ARG A 165 -16.01 10.60 -33.07
N THR A 166 -16.61 9.41 -33.15
CA THR A 166 -17.77 9.19 -34.03
C THR A 166 -19.05 9.86 -33.54
N ALA A 167 -19.23 10.01 -32.22
CA ALA A 167 -20.38 10.70 -31.65
C ALA A 167 -20.32 12.25 -31.79
N GLY A 168 -19.13 12.83 -31.98
CA GLY A 168 -18.95 14.28 -32.18
C GLY A 168 -18.98 14.73 -33.65
N GLN A 169 -19.25 13.83 -34.59
CA GLN A 169 -19.37 14.10 -36.04
C GLN A 169 -20.81 13.96 -36.57
N ALA A 170 -21.79 13.76 -35.69
CA ALA A 170 -23.23 13.72 -35.98
C ALA A 170 -23.93 14.90 -35.31
#